data_AF-A0A1V5WJC4-F1
#
_entry.id   AF-A0A1V5WJC4-F1
#
_cell.length_a   1.000
_cell.length_b   1.000
_cell.length_c   1.000
_cell.angle_alpha   90.00
_cell.angle_beta   90.00
_cell.angle_gamma   90.00
#
_symmetry.space_group_name_H-M   'P 1'
#
loop_
_entity.id
_entity.type
_entity.pdbx_description
1 polymer ?
#
loop_
_entity_poly.entity_id
_entity_poly.type
_entity_poly.pdbx_seq_one_letter_code
_entity_poly.pdbx_strand_id
1 'polypeptide(L)'
;MSEIQENHPVTLPEVDEKVLQEMNQLMADRRYRIKQPAGLFRIDKVDLVSQEFILYTMNDFMGHIQQCVASTRKMLPFQQQEKFLRDLSDVTPAGARVLSVVNEIDLRKISAELIKLQENPRDVSVARLIPFMRLLFTPLIKVYYLGPEGMAKVYRAVYLYITKKMVPADPEGLKQITTNAIEEWYYILETVCTGLYPLLLRMTSPAMLTMYQLFYTRGSRILSWLDVVPEDVLLPKDVPDTVKFKIDDDADKGGAEKQQTDDEETVPEDVTEGLDLLERLFPEAGWDRLETLPDMCAYFQPILQFQDAFTQLAPDNPLHQTMILFWILEELFQGLRLIKFEALVPVSTKDDVEDIQPILEQWILYQETIFDKTLSAELKSYTHQIYTQPNFHKSPYGRKLLSNMYTMIKNMFLPHFDVRMYGYARLPKDDRLPPFYIRVRRLRRLLTRYNEALGPWPPNPGNDPDASVPGVMNPWEQYKFDIANPVSRRLDAICGGKTSKIRTNAMLIHSTLMILNVLDWWINDRTSFAYQESPEYLYRVIEPGSSVPAFGVQARTDVETLFIRRLKENQFSSAHDDYS
;
A
#
# COMPACT_ATOMS: atom_id res chain seq x y z
N MET A 1 3.61 -48.71 -23.18
CA MET A 1 2.44 -48.46 -22.32
C MET A 1 2.12 -46.99 -22.46
N SER A 2 1.01 -46.74 -23.14
CA SER A 2 0.45 -45.45 -23.50
C SER A 2 -0.56 -45.04 -22.43
N GLU A 3 -0.27 -43.98 -21.67
CA GLU A 3 -1.25 -43.27 -20.86
C GLU A 3 -1.16 -41.79 -21.19
N ILE A 4 -1.96 -41.43 -22.20
CA ILE A 4 -2.84 -40.26 -22.27
C ILE A 4 -2.30 -39.02 -21.54
N GLN A 5 -1.55 -38.18 -22.27
CA GLN A 5 -1.58 -36.74 -22.04
C GLN A 5 -3.00 -36.26 -22.36
N GLU A 6 -3.82 -36.04 -21.34
CA GLU A 6 -5.07 -35.30 -21.50
C GLU A 6 -4.72 -33.86 -21.87
N ASN A 7 -4.79 -33.55 -23.17
CA ASN A 7 -4.95 -32.19 -23.65
C ASN A 7 -6.22 -31.62 -23.00
N HIS A 8 -6.07 -30.83 -21.92
CA HIS A 8 -7.19 -30.13 -21.32
C HIS A 8 -7.90 -29.28 -22.40
N PRO A 9 -9.19 -29.50 -22.66
CA PRO A 9 -9.91 -28.74 -23.68
C PRO A 9 -9.93 -27.26 -23.32
N VAL A 10 -9.74 -26.42 -24.36
CA VAL A 10 -9.83 -24.95 -24.33
C VAL A 10 -11.29 -24.53 -24.15
N THR A 11 -11.88 -24.88 -23.01
CA THR A 11 -13.28 -24.64 -22.69
C THR A 11 -13.38 -23.85 -21.39
N LEU A 12 -14.28 -22.87 -21.38
CA LEU A 12 -14.55 -22.10 -20.18
C LEU A 12 -15.18 -23.02 -19.11
N PRO A 13 -14.88 -22.82 -17.82
CA PRO A 13 -15.56 -23.53 -16.73
C PRO A 13 -17.08 -23.40 -16.84
N GLU A 14 -17.81 -24.43 -16.44
CA GLU A 14 -19.25 -24.36 -16.24
C GLU A 14 -19.56 -23.48 -15.02
N VAL A 15 -20.53 -22.58 -15.16
CA VAL A 15 -20.84 -21.54 -14.17
C VAL A 15 -22.35 -21.39 -14.07
N ASP A 16 -22.87 -21.25 -12.86
CA ASP A 16 -24.29 -20.91 -12.63
C ASP A 16 -24.67 -19.60 -13.32
N GLU A 17 -25.89 -19.51 -13.84
CA GLU A 17 -26.38 -18.33 -14.60
C GLU A 17 -26.24 -17.02 -13.81
N LYS A 18 -26.46 -17.06 -12.49
CA LYS A 18 -26.29 -15.91 -11.60
C LYS A 18 -24.84 -15.44 -11.52
N VAL A 19 -23.90 -16.38 -11.36
CA VAL A 19 -22.47 -16.08 -11.26
C VAL A 19 -21.94 -15.59 -12.61
N LEU A 20 -22.39 -16.18 -13.72
CA LEU A 20 -22.08 -15.71 -15.07
C LEU A 20 -22.55 -14.27 -15.29
N GLN A 21 -23.75 -13.91 -14.81
CA GLN A 21 -24.26 -12.56 -14.88
C GLN A 21 -23.40 -11.57 -14.06
N GLU A 22 -22.96 -11.96 -12.87
CA GLU A 22 -22.05 -11.15 -12.04
C GLU A 22 -20.68 -10.94 -12.72
N MET A 23 -20.10 -11.98 -13.32
CA MET A 23 -18.87 -11.87 -14.11
C MET A 23 -19.04 -10.97 -15.35
N ASN A 24 -20.18 -11.04 -16.03
CA ASN A 24 -20.51 -10.17 -17.16
C ASN A 24 -20.65 -8.71 -16.74
N GLN A 25 -21.26 -8.44 -15.58
CA GLN A 25 -21.33 -7.10 -15.02
C GLN A 25 -19.95 -6.55 -14.64
N LEU A 26 -19.08 -7.39 -14.06
CA LEU A 26 -17.70 -7.02 -13.76
C LEU A 26 -16.95 -6.65 -15.04
N MET A 27 -17.02 -7.48 -16.09
CA MET A 27 -16.38 -7.21 -17.38
C MET A 27 -16.91 -5.93 -18.05
N ALA A 28 -18.13 -5.51 -17.77
CA ALA A 28 -18.74 -4.28 -18.31
C ALA A 28 -18.47 -3.00 -17.50
N ASP A 29 -17.83 -3.10 -16.32
CA ASP A 29 -17.40 -1.93 -15.54
C ASP A 29 -16.37 -1.11 -16.36
N ARG A 30 -16.41 0.24 -16.30
CA ARG A 30 -15.57 1.19 -17.08
C ARG A 30 -14.14 1.09 -16.65
N ARG A 31 -13.88 0.50 -15.47
CA ARG A 31 -12.53 0.12 -15.06
C ARG A 31 -11.91 -0.89 -16.03
N TYR A 32 -12.71 -1.81 -16.57
CA TYR A 32 -12.22 -2.88 -17.46
C TYR A 32 -12.65 -2.72 -18.92
N ARG A 33 -13.88 -2.27 -19.18
CA ARG A 33 -14.48 -2.04 -20.52
C ARG A 33 -14.40 -3.24 -21.47
N ILE A 34 -14.25 -4.45 -20.91
CA ILE A 34 -14.15 -5.69 -21.68
C ILE A 34 -15.47 -5.95 -22.41
N LYS A 35 -16.61 -5.71 -21.76
CA LYS A 35 -17.95 -5.83 -22.35
C LYS A 35 -18.66 -4.49 -22.46
N GLN A 36 -19.60 -4.40 -23.40
CA GLN A 36 -20.50 -3.25 -23.48
C GLN A 36 -21.52 -3.32 -22.32
N PRO A 37 -21.87 -2.18 -21.70
CA PRO A 37 -22.87 -2.17 -20.63
C PRO A 37 -24.21 -2.70 -21.14
N ALA A 38 -24.74 -3.72 -20.46
CA ALA A 38 -26.09 -4.20 -20.72
C ALA A 38 -27.11 -3.07 -20.47
N GLY A 39 -27.95 -2.76 -21.48
CA GLY A 39 -29.05 -1.81 -21.31
C GLY A 39 -30.12 -2.35 -20.35
N LEU A 40 -30.97 -1.46 -19.81
CA LEU A 40 -32.01 -1.76 -18.79
C LEU A 40 -32.93 -2.97 -19.10
N PHE A 41 -32.99 -3.43 -20.36
CA PHE A 41 -33.84 -4.54 -20.82
C PHE A 41 -33.09 -5.66 -21.57
N ARG A 42 -31.75 -5.64 -21.61
CA ARG A 42 -30.95 -6.70 -22.25
C ARG A 42 -30.14 -7.45 -21.20
N ILE A 43 -30.45 -8.71 -20.98
CA ILE A 43 -29.57 -9.63 -20.24
C ILE A 43 -28.50 -10.06 -21.23
N ASP A 44 -27.24 -9.69 -20.98
CA ASP A 44 -26.13 -10.17 -21.79
C ASP A 44 -25.86 -11.64 -21.44
N LYS A 45 -26.53 -12.53 -22.19
CA LYS A 45 -26.36 -13.99 -22.13
C LYS A 45 -25.23 -14.47 -23.04
N VAL A 46 -24.56 -13.56 -23.74
CA VAL A 46 -23.55 -13.93 -24.73
C VAL A 46 -22.17 -13.62 -24.15
N ASP A 47 -21.24 -14.57 -24.23
CA ASP A 47 -19.85 -14.36 -23.83
C ASP A 47 -19.07 -13.48 -24.83
N LEU A 48 -19.71 -12.45 -25.43
CA LEU A 48 -19.09 -11.55 -26.41
C LEU A 48 -18.31 -10.41 -25.73
N VAL A 49 -17.19 -10.04 -26.35
CA VAL A 49 -16.30 -8.98 -25.92
C VAL A 49 -16.51 -7.74 -26.78
N SER A 50 -16.29 -6.56 -26.21
CA SER A 50 -16.46 -5.29 -26.90
C SER A 50 -15.40 -5.11 -27.99
N GLN A 51 -15.82 -4.63 -29.16
CA GLN A 51 -14.89 -4.32 -30.25
C GLN A 51 -13.83 -3.28 -29.83
N GLU A 52 -14.21 -2.31 -29.00
CA GLU A 52 -13.28 -1.28 -28.49
C GLU A 52 -12.17 -1.88 -27.63
N PHE A 53 -12.49 -2.86 -26.80
CA PHE A 53 -11.50 -3.56 -25.99
C PHE A 53 -10.47 -4.29 -26.87
N ILE A 54 -10.94 -5.01 -27.90
CA ILE A 54 -10.08 -5.75 -28.83
C ILE A 54 -9.19 -4.80 -29.68
N LEU A 55 -9.75 -3.69 -30.16
CA LEU A 55 -9.05 -2.79 -31.09
C LEU A 55 -8.18 -1.74 -30.40
N TYR A 56 -8.50 -1.34 -29.17
CA TYR A 56 -7.78 -0.24 -28.51
C TYR A 56 -7.11 -0.69 -27.22
N THR A 57 -7.85 -1.26 -26.27
CA THR A 57 -7.30 -1.64 -24.96
C THR A 57 -6.24 -2.74 -25.08
N MET A 58 -6.48 -3.79 -25.86
CA MET A 58 -5.50 -4.85 -26.06
C MET A 58 -4.25 -4.38 -26.81
N ASN A 59 -4.38 -3.42 -27.74
CA ASN A 59 -3.23 -2.84 -28.44
C ASN A 59 -2.39 -1.95 -27.50
N ASP A 60 -3.04 -1.17 -26.64
CA ASP A 60 -2.37 -0.38 -25.60
C ASP A 60 -1.58 -1.28 -24.66
N PHE A 61 -2.22 -2.33 -24.13
CA PHE A 61 -1.55 -3.32 -23.27
C PHE A 61 -0.36 -3.96 -23.98
N MET A 62 -0.51 -4.34 -25.26
CA MET A 62 0.59 -4.88 -26.04
C MET A 62 1.74 -3.90 -26.27
N GLY A 63 1.44 -2.61 -26.45
CA GLY A 63 2.46 -1.58 -26.58
C GLY A 63 3.39 -1.52 -25.36
N HIS A 64 2.81 -1.52 -24.17
CA HIS A 64 3.56 -1.53 -22.91
C HIS A 64 4.40 -2.81 -22.73
N ILE A 65 3.85 -3.98 -23.05
CA ILE A 65 4.60 -5.25 -23.00
C ILE A 65 5.77 -5.24 -23.98
N GLN A 66 5.57 -4.74 -25.21
CA GLN A 66 6.63 -4.60 -26.20
C GLN A 66 7.74 -3.65 -25.73
N GLN A 67 7.36 -2.52 -25.13
CA GLN A 67 8.30 -1.53 -24.62
C GLN A 67 9.10 -2.07 -23.43
N CYS A 68 8.47 -2.83 -22.54
CA CYS A 68 9.14 -3.54 -21.44
C CYS A 68 10.19 -4.53 -21.95
N VAL A 69 9.80 -5.41 -22.88
CA VAL A 69 10.71 -6.39 -23.49
C VAL A 69 11.85 -5.69 -24.24
N ALA A 70 11.56 -4.63 -25.00
CA ALA A 70 12.56 -3.87 -25.72
C ALA A 70 13.56 -3.18 -24.79
N SER A 71 13.10 -2.54 -23.71
CA SER A 71 13.95 -1.87 -22.73
C SER A 71 14.83 -2.88 -22.00
N THR A 72 14.26 -4.02 -21.59
CA THR A 72 15.01 -5.10 -20.93
C THR A 72 16.08 -5.70 -21.86
N ARG A 73 15.76 -5.94 -23.13
CA ARG A 73 16.73 -6.45 -24.10
C ARG A 73 17.88 -5.48 -24.37
N LYS A 74 17.61 -4.16 -24.34
CA LYS A 74 18.66 -3.14 -24.48
C LYS A 74 19.64 -3.11 -23.30
N MET A 75 19.26 -3.63 -22.13
CA MET A 75 20.17 -3.80 -20.99
C MET A 75 21.10 -5.01 -21.17
N LEU A 76 20.72 -5.99 -22.01
CA LEU A 76 21.46 -7.24 -22.17
C LEU A 76 22.54 -7.14 -23.26
N PRO A 77 23.73 -7.74 -23.07
CA PRO A 77 24.75 -7.80 -24.10
C PRO A 77 24.33 -8.76 -25.23
N PHE A 78 24.18 -8.24 -26.46
CA PHE A 78 23.64 -8.98 -27.61
C PHE A 78 24.33 -10.31 -27.93
N GLN A 79 25.65 -10.43 -27.72
CA GLN A 79 26.44 -11.58 -28.16
C GLN A 79 26.73 -12.62 -27.06
N GLN A 80 26.41 -12.33 -25.79
CA GLN A 80 26.77 -13.18 -24.64
C GLN A 80 25.66 -13.30 -23.60
N GLN A 81 24.39 -13.36 -24.03
CA GLN A 81 23.24 -13.35 -23.12
C GLN A 81 23.24 -14.55 -22.16
N GLU A 82 23.49 -15.77 -22.64
CA GLU A 82 23.49 -16.97 -21.78
C GLU A 82 24.59 -16.92 -20.71
N LYS A 83 25.80 -16.53 -21.12
CA LYS A 83 26.93 -16.35 -20.19
C LYS A 83 26.63 -15.23 -19.19
N PHE A 84 26.09 -14.11 -19.66
CA PHE A 84 25.70 -12.99 -18.80
C PHE A 84 24.66 -13.40 -17.76
N LEU A 85 23.59 -14.10 -18.16
CA LEU A 85 22.53 -14.55 -17.26
C LEU A 85 23.07 -15.56 -16.24
N ARG A 86 23.98 -16.45 -16.65
CA ARG A 86 24.67 -17.37 -15.73
C ARG A 86 25.52 -16.61 -14.71
N ASP A 87 26.38 -15.71 -15.16
CA ASP A 87 27.25 -14.92 -14.28
C ASP A 87 26.42 -13.99 -13.35
N LEU A 88 25.30 -13.47 -13.85
CA LEU A 88 24.34 -12.69 -13.08
C LEU A 88 23.63 -13.56 -12.04
N SER A 89 23.31 -14.83 -12.35
CA SER A 89 22.64 -15.75 -11.43
C SER A 89 23.48 -16.04 -10.18
N ASP A 90 24.81 -15.96 -10.28
CA ASP A 90 25.71 -16.12 -9.13
C ASP A 90 25.66 -14.93 -8.15
N VAL A 91 25.16 -13.77 -8.61
CA VAL A 91 25.13 -12.51 -7.84
C VAL A 91 23.70 -12.10 -7.47
N THR A 92 22.76 -12.30 -8.37
CA THR A 92 21.32 -12.05 -8.20
C THR A 92 20.53 -13.11 -8.98
N PRO A 93 20.22 -14.26 -8.35
CA PRO A 93 19.42 -15.33 -8.96
C PRO A 93 18.06 -14.84 -9.46
N ALA A 94 17.37 -14.01 -8.66
CA ALA A 94 16.10 -13.41 -9.05
C ALA A 94 16.26 -12.48 -10.27
N GLY A 95 17.35 -11.71 -10.36
CA GLY A 95 17.64 -10.89 -11.53
C GLY A 95 17.82 -11.71 -12.80
N ALA A 96 18.61 -12.77 -12.74
CA ALA A 96 18.78 -13.67 -13.88
C ALA A 96 17.45 -14.31 -14.31
N ARG A 97 16.61 -14.74 -13.34
CA ARG A 97 15.33 -15.37 -13.63
C ARG A 97 14.30 -14.41 -14.21
N VAL A 98 14.19 -13.18 -13.68
CA VAL A 98 13.30 -12.14 -14.25
C VAL A 98 13.69 -11.83 -15.69
N LEU A 99 14.98 -11.61 -15.97
CA LEU A 99 15.44 -11.34 -17.34
C LEU A 99 15.21 -12.53 -18.28
N SER A 100 15.33 -13.76 -17.76
CA SER A 100 15.01 -14.98 -18.51
C SER A 100 13.53 -15.05 -18.86
N VAL A 101 12.63 -14.79 -17.90
CA VAL A 101 11.18 -14.73 -18.13
C VAL A 101 10.82 -13.68 -19.17
N VAL A 102 11.45 -12.50 -19.15
CA VAL A 102 11.23 -11.47 -20.18
C VAL A 102 11.68 -11.95 -21.57
N ASN A 103 12.76 -12.72 -21.64
CA ASN A 103 13.22 -13.31 -22.90
C ASN A 103 12.32 -14.44 -23.40
N GLU A 104 11.61 -15.15 -22.52
CA GLU A 104 10.60 -16.15 -22.88
C GLU A 104 9.33 -15.54 -23.52
N ILE A 105 9.09 -14.23 -23.37
CA ILE A 105 7.93 -13.56 -23.95
C ILE A 105 8.02 -13.56 -25.50
N ASP A 106 7.23 -14.44 -26.12
CA ASP A 106 7.10 -14.54 -27.57
C ASP A 106 6.13 -13.48 -28.12
N LEU A 107 6.64 -12.24 -28.23
CA LEU A 107 5.88 -11.11 -28.79
C LEU A 107 5.28 -11.41 -30.17
N ARG A 108 5.93 -12.25 -30.98
CA ARG A 108 5.43 -12.59 -32.33
C ARG A 108 4.16 -13.43 -32.23
N LYS A 109 4.15 -14.45 -31.37
CA LYS A 109 2.96 -15.28 -31.15
C LYS A 109 1.83 -14.48 -30.51
N ILE A 110 2.13 -13.67 -29.48
CA ILE A 110 1.10 -12.85 -28.81
C ILE A 110 0.48 -11.86 -29.80
N SER A 111 1.29 -11.16 -30.59
CA SER A 111 0.79 -10.25 -31.63
C SER A 111 0.02 -10.98 -32.73
N ALA A 112 0.43 -12.19 -33.14
CA ALA A 112 -0.31 -12.98 -34.12
C ALA A 112 -1.70 -13.40 -33.60
N GLU A 113 -1.82 -13.81 -32.33
CA GLU A 113 -3.12 -14.10 -31.73
C GLU A 113 -4.00 -12.84 -31.62
N LEU A 114 -3.41 -11.69 -31.28
CA LEU A 114 -4.16 -10.42 -31.27
C LEU A 114 -4.68 -10.06 -32.66
N ILE A 115 -3.87 -10.21 -33.72
CA ILE A 115 -4.29 -9.95 -35.11
C ILE A 115 -5.48 -10.84 -35.49
N LYS A 116 -5.46 -12.13 -35.15
CA LYS A 116 -6.60 -13.05 -35.41
C LYS A 116 -7.90 -12.57 -34.75
N LEU A 117 -7.82 -12.04 -33.52
CA LEU A 117 -8.98 -11.47 -32.82
C LEU A 117 -9.48 -10.18 -33.49
N GLN A 118 -8.57 -9.42 -34.10
CA GLN A 118 -8.87 -8.16 -34.79
C GLN A 118 -9.43 -8.35 -36.22
N GLU A 119 -9.35 -9.54 -36.81
CA GLU A 119 -9.96 -9.85 -38.12
C GLU A 119 -11.49 -9.73 -38.06
N ASN A 120 -12.12 -10.18 -36.97
CA ASN A 120 -13.56 -10.12 -36.76
C ASN A 120 -13.90 -9.68 -35.33
N PRO A 121 -13.62 -8.41 -34.97
CA PRO A 121 -13.62 -7.96 -33.57
C PRO A 121 -15.02 -7.85 -32.95
N ARG A 122 -16.08 -7.94 -33.77
CA ARG A 122 -17.49 -7.93 -33.30
C ARG A 122 -17.98 -9.29 -32.82
N ASP A 123 -17.30 -10.37 -33.24
CA ASP A 123 -17.69 -11.77 -32.97
C ASP A 123 -16.67 -12.48 -32.07
N VAL A 124 -15.91 -11.72 -31.29
CA VAL A 124 -14.94 -12.27 -30.35
C VAL A 124 -15.65 -12.65 -29.06
N SER A 125 -15.62 -13.94 -28.74
CA SER A 125 -16.09 -14.43 -27.45
C SER A 125 -14.96 -14.51 -26.42
N VAL A 126 -15.28 -14.57 -25.13
CA VAL A 126 -14.32 -14.77 -24.04
C VAL A 126 -13.51 -16.05 -24.27
N ALA A 127 -14.14 -17.13 -24.77
CA ALA A 127 -13.44 -18.38 -25.08
C ALA A 127 -12.36 -18.18 -26.16
N ARG A 128 -12.61 -17.33 -27.17
CA ARG A 128 -11.64 -17.03 -28.23
C ARG A 128 -10.40 -16.28 -27.72
N LEU A 129 -10.49 -15.61 -26.57
CA LEU A 129 -9.34 -14.93 -25.95
C LEU A 129 -8.41 -15.88 -25.18
N ILE A 130 -8.80 -17.12 -24.92
CA ILE A 130 -8.00 -18.06 -24.11
C ILE A 130 -6.56 -18.22 -24.65
N PRO A 131 -6.31 -18.43 -25.96
CA PRO A 131 -4.95 -18.57 -26.48
C PRO A 131 -4.07 -17.34 -26.20
N PHE A 132 -4.63 -16.14 -26.44
CA PHE A 132 -3.94 -14.88 -26.12
C PHE A 132 -3.64 -14.76 -24.63
N MET A 133 -4.63 -15.03 -23.78
CA MET A 133 -4.50 -14.93 -22.32
C MET A 133 -3.47 -15.90 -21.78
N ARG A 134 -3.41 -17.14 -22.28
CA ARG A 134 -2.39 -18.11 -21.89
C ARG A 134 -1.00 -17.66 -22.30
N LEU A 135 -0.80 -17.26 -23.57
CA LEU A 135 0.50 -16.81 -24.06
C LEU A 135 1.02 -15.60 -23.27
N LEU A 136 0.12 -14.69 -22.88
CA LEU A 136 0.47 -13.51 -22.13
C LEU A 136 0.74 -13.82 -20.64
N PHE A 137 -0.16 -14.53 -19.97
CA PHE A 137 -0.05 -14.73 -18.51
C PHE A 137 0.94 -15.81 -18.10
N THR A 138 1.29 -16.76 -18.97
CA THR A 138 2.28 -17.80 -18.65
C THR A 138 3.63 -17.22 -18.19
N PRO A 139 4.26 -16.27 -18.92
CA PRO A 139 5.46 -15.61 -18.42
C PRO A 139 5.15 -14.60 -17.30
N LEU A 140 4.05 -13.84 -17.38
CA LEU A 140 3.76 -12.81 -16.38
C LEU A 140 3.53 -13.38 -14.98
N ILE A 141 2.81 -14.51 -14.84
CA ILE A 141 2.50 -15.09 -13.53
C ILE A 141 3.76 -15.52 -12.78
N LYS A 142 4.81 -15.93 -13.50
CA LYS A 142 6.10 -16.33 -12.92
C LYS A 142 6.79 -15.19 -12.18
N VAL A 143 6.48 -13.94 -12.49
CA VAL A 143 7.08 -12.75 -11.85
C VAL A 143 6.04 -11.85 -11.18
N TYR A 144 4.75 -12.15 -11.32
CA TYR A 144 3.65 -11.31 -10.85
C TYR A 144 3.71 -11.00 -9.35
N TYR A 145 4.05 -12.01 -8.55
CA TYR A 145 4.04 -11.89 -7.08
C TYR A 145 5.20 -11.07 -6.51
N LEU A 146 6.23 -10.76 -7.31
CA LEU A 146 7.26 -9.79 -6.93
C LEU A 146 6.67 -8.40 -6.69
N GLY A 147 5.58 -8.08 -7.38
CA GLY A 147 4.98 -6.75 -7.37
C GLY A 147 5.89 -5.67 -7.99
N PRO A 148 5.39 -4.43 -8.12
CA PRO A 148 6.14 -3.36 -8.76
C PRO A 148 7.45 -3.01 -8.01
N GLU A 149 7.43 -3.05 -6.68
CA GLU A 149 8.60 -2.75 -5.86
C GLU A 149 9.68 -3.84 -5.97
N GLY A 150 9.30 -5.12 -5.98
CA GLY A 150 10.22 -6.23 -6.20
C GLY A 150 10.86 -6.17 -7.59
N MET A 151 10.08 -5.84 -8.62
CA MET A 151 10.61 -5.61 -9.97
C MET A 151 11.59 -4.43 -10.01
N ALA A 152 11.28 -3.32 -9.32
CA ALA A 152 12.20 -2.18 -9.23
C ALA A 152 13.52 -2.55 -8.53
N LYS A 153 13.47 -3.32 -7.44
CA LYS A 153 14.67 -3.84 -6.75
C LYS A 153 15.51 -4.71 -7.69
N VAL A 154 14.88 -5.63 -8.41
CA VAL A 154 15.56 -6.51 -9.38
C VAL A 154 16.24 -5.71 -10.50
N TYR A 155 15.54 -4.78 -11.14
CA TYR A 155 16.14 -4.01 -12.25
C TYR A 155 17.27 -3.10 -11.78
N ARG A 156 17.18 -2.52 -10.57
CA ARG A 156 18.30 -1.75 -9.97
C ARG A 156 19.50 -2.65 -9.65
N ALA A 157 19.27 -3.86 -9.15
CA ALA A 157 20.31 -4.86 -8.93
C ALA A 157 21.06 -5.21 -10.23
N VAL A 158 20.30 -5.47 -11.30
CA VAL A 158 20.85 -5.75 -12.64
C VAL A 158 21.63 -4.55 -13.17
N TYR A 159 21.10 -3.34 -13.04
CA TYR A 159 21.80 -2.10 -13.43
C TYR A 159 23.14 -1.93 -12.70
N LEU A 160 23.16 -2.13 -11.37
CA LEU A 160 24.38 -2.06 -10.58
C LEU A 160 25.40 -3.11 -11.03
N TYR A 161 24.95 -4.33 -11.33
CA TYR A 161 25.80 -5.40 -11.84
C TYR A 161 26.45 -5.01 -13.18
N ILE A 162 25.65 -4.55 -14.15
CA ILE A 162 26.15 -4.12 -15.47
C ILE A 162 27.15 -2.98 -15.31
N THR A 163 26.83 -1.98 -14.49
CA THR A 163 27.68 -0.81 -14.26
C THR A 163 29.03 -1.20 -13.67
N LYS A 164 29.05 -2.10 -12.67
CA LYS A 164 30.28 -2.54 -12.00
C LYS A 164 31.12 -3.52 -12.82
N LYS A 165 30.49 -4.48 -13.51
CA LYS A 165 31.22 -5.56 -14.20
C LYS A 165 31.51 -5.29 -15.67
N MET A 166 30.66 -4.54 -16.35
CA MET A 166 30.81 -4.27 -17.79
C MET A 166 31.24 -2.85 -18.11
N VAL A 167 31.09 -1.90 -17.18
CA VAL A 167 31.47 -0.49 -17.32
C VAL A 167 30.94 0.07 -18.66
N PRO A 168 29.62 0.30 -18.77
CA PRO A 168 28.97 0.65 -20.03
C PRO A 168 29.51 1.98 -20.57
N ALA A 169 29.62 2.07 -21.90
CA ALA A 169 30.07 3.29 -22.59
C ALA A 169 29.12 4.49 -22.40
N ASP A 170 27.83 4.22 -22.15
CA ASP A 170 26.79 5.22 -21.86
C ASP A 170 26.02 4.85 -20.58
N PRO A 171 26.54 5.21 -19.39
CA PRO A 171 25.88 4.92 -18.11
C PRO A 171 24.53 5.65 -17.94
N GLU A 172 24.40 6.87 -18.46
CA GLU A 172 23.16 7.65 -18.36
C GLU A 172 22.05 7.05 -19.22
N GLY A 173 22.36 6.64 -20.44
CA GLY A 173 21.44 5.90 -21.29
C GLY A 173 20.99 4.57 -20.67
N LEU A 174 21.91 3.82 -20.05
CA LEU A 174 21.56 2.58 -19.34
C LEU A 174 20.63 2.86 -18.15
N LYS A 175 20.87 3.94 -17.38
CA LYS A 175 20.00 4.35 -16.27
C LYS A 175 18.60 4.70 -16.77
N GLN A 176 18.48 5.42 -17.88
CA GLN A 176 17.20 5.75 -18.49
C GLN A 176 16.46 4.49 -18.97
N ILE A 177 17.16 3.58 -19.66
CA ILE A 177 16.59 2.30 -20.12
C ILE A 177 16.07 1.48 -18.92
N THR A 178 16.83 1.43 -17.83
CA THR A 178 16.44 0.73 -16.59
C THR A 178 15.19 1.36 -15.99
N THR A 179 15.14 2.70 -15.92
CA THR A 179 13.98 3.43 -15.38
C THR A 179 12.73 3.16 -16.22
N ASN A 180 12.85 3.21 -17.55
CA ASN A 180 11.75 2.89 -18.45
C ASN A 180 11.26 1.46 -18.24
N ALA A 181 12.15 0.46 -18.13
CA ALA A 181 11.75 -0.92 -17.89
C ALA A 181 11.00 -1.08 -16.56
N ILE A 182 11.41 -0.37 -15.50
CA ILE A 182 10.70 -0.35 -14.22
C ILE A 182 9.31 0.26 -14.38
N GLU A 183 9.19 1.43 -15.01
CA GLU A 183 7.91 2.11 -15.24
C GLU A 183 6.93 1.24 -16.05
N GLU A 184 7.42 0.52 -17.08
CA GLU A 184 6.60 -0.43 -17.83
C GLU A 184 6.13 -1.60 -16.96
N TRP A 185 6.96 -2.11 -16.05
CA TRP A 185 6.53 -3.15 -15.11
C TRP A 185 5.46 -2.68 -14.13
N TYR A 186 5.54 -1.43 -13.64
CA TYR A 186 4.45 -0.83 -12.87
C TYR A 186 3.14 -0.86 -13.68
N TYR A 187 3.18 -0.40 -14.93
CA TYR A 187 2.00 -0.42 -15.79
C TYR A 187 1.47 -1.84 -16.06
N ILE A 188 2.35 -2.79 -16.35
CA ILE A 188 1.95 -4.18 -16.63
C ILE A 188 1.29 -4.82 -15.41
N LEU A 189 1.86 -4.66 -14.21
CA LEU A 189 1.34 -5.30 -13.01
C LEU A 189 0.08 -4.60 -12.48
N GLU A 190 0.05 -3.27 -12.48
CA GLU A 190 -1.06 -2.50 -11.90
C GLU A 190 -2.22 -2.28 -12.88
N THR A 191 -1.92 -2.12 -14.18
CA THR A 191 -2.93 -1.80 -15.20
C THR A 191 -3.25 -2.99 -16.09
N VAL A 192 -2.27 -3.68 -16.67
CA VAL A 192 -2.54 -4.79 -17.61
C VAL A 192 -3.10 -6.01 -16.88
N CYS A 193 -2.42 -6.48 -15.82
CA CYS A 193 -2.86 -7.65 -15.06
C CYS A 193 -4.23 -7.41 -14.39
N THR A 194 -4.42 -6.22 -13.81
CA THR A 194 -5.71 -5.79 -13.23
C THR A 194 -6.77 -5.65 -14.30
N GLY A 195 -6.46 -5.04 -15.45
CA GLY A 195 -7.39 -4.85 -16.57
C GLY A 195 -7.90 -6.17 -17.15
N LEU A 196 -7.05 -7.20 -17.15
CA LEU A 196 -7.35 -8.53 -17.69
C LEU A 196 -7.87 -9.53 -16.63
N TYR A 197 -7.84 -9.17 -15.36
CA TYR A 197 -8.30 -10.02 -14.26
C TYR A 197 -9.72 -10.61 -14.47
N PRO A 198 -10.75 -9.84 -14.91
CA PRO A 198 -12.08 -10.42 -15.10
C PRO A 198 -12.13 -11.54 -16.15
N LEU A 199 -11.26 -11.48 -17.17
CA LEU A 199 -11.13 -12.55 -18.16
C LEU A 199 -10.49 -13.80 -17.53
N LEU A 200 -9.40 -13.62 -16.77
CA LEU A 200 -8.79 -14.72 -16.03
C LEU A 200 -9.77 -15.39 -15.07
N LEU A 201 -10.57 -14.59 -14.35
CA LEU A 201 -11.60 -15.09 -13.45
C LEU A 201 -12.57 -16.00 -14.20
N ARG A 202 -13.13 -15.51 -15.33
CA ARG A 202 -14.09 -16.27 -16.15
C ARG A 202 -13.50 -17.54 -16.74
N MET A 203 -12.18 -17.55 -17.00
CA MET A 203 -11.46 -18.69 -17.60
C MET A 203 -11.02 -19.75 -16.58
N THR A 204 -10.86 -19.39 -15.30
CA THR A 204 -10.20 -20.25 -14.31
C THR A 204 -11.06 -20.59 -13.08
N SER A 205 -12.20 -19.90 -12.89
CA SER A 205 -13.04 -20.10 -11.71
C SER A 205 -14.52 -20.32 -12.07
N PRO A 206 -15.19 -21.33 -11.48
CA PRO A 206 -16.64 -21.47 -11.54
C PRO A 206 -17.37 -20.55 -10.54
N ALA A 207 -16.65 -19.80 -9.72
CA ALA A 207 -17.20 -18.91 -8.69
C ALA A 207 -16.73 -17.47 -8.91
N MET A 208 -17.56 -16.51 -8.51
CA MET A 208 -17.18 -15.10 -8.45
C MET A 208 -16.18 -14.89 -7.31
N LEU A 209 -14.93 -14.63 -7.65
CA LEU A 209 -13.86 -14.32 -6.70
C LEU A 209 -13.51 -12.84 -6.80
N THR A 210 -12.79 -12.31 -5.82
CA THR A 210 -12.07 -11.03 -5.96
C THR A 210 -10.71 -11.28 -6.63
N MET A 211 -10.04 -10.21 -7.07
CA MET A 211 -8.70 -10.31 -7.64
C MET A 211 -7.71 -10.90 -6.63
N TYR A 212 -7.77 -10.46 -5.38
CA TYR A 212 -6.95 -11.03 -4.31
C TYR A 212 -7.22 -12.53 -4.12
N GLN A 213 -8.49 -12.92 -4.03
CA GLN A 213 -8.86 -14.33 -3.89
C GLN A 213 -8.39 -15.18 -5.07
N LEU A 214 -8.47 -14.65 -6.30
CA LEU A 214 -8.06 -15.38 -7.49
C LEU A 214 -6.53 -15.56 -7.55
N PHE A 215 -5.77 -14.49 -7.35
CA PHE A 215 -4.32 -14.52 -7.48
C PHE A 215 -3.61 -15.08 -6.25
N TYR A 216 -4.07 -14.79 -5.03
CA TYR A 216 -3.33 -15.12 -3.79
C TYR A 216 -3.95 -16.31 -3.08
N THR A 217 -5.24 -16.28 -2.74
CA THR A 217 -5.89 -17.39 -2.00
C THR A 217 -6.10 -18.64 -2.85
N ARG A 218 -6.32 -18.48 -4.16
CA ARG A 218 -6.60 -19.56 -5.12
C ARG A 218 -5.68 -19.54 -6.33
N GLY A 219 -4.47 -18.98 -6.18
CA GLY A 219 -3.48 -18.85 -7.26
C GLY A 219 -3.10 -20.17 -7.93
N SER A 220 -3.15 -21.29 -7.19
CA SER A 220 -2.90 -22.63 -7.71
C SER A 220 -3.80 -23.01 -8.90
N ARG A 221 -5.01 -22.44 -8.98
CA ARG A 221 -5.91 -22.64 -10.14
C ARG A 221 -5.41 -21.95 -11.39
N ILE A 222 -4.87 -20.73 -11.25
CA ILE A 222 -4.25 -20.02 -12.38
C ILE A 222 -3.01 -20.76 -12.83
N LEU A 223 -2.15 -21.19 -11.90
CA LEU A 223 -0.92 -21.92 -12.21
C LEU A 223 -1.22 -23.24 -12.95
N SER A 224 -2.15 -24.04 -12.42
CA SER A 224 -2.60 -25.27 -13.08
C SER A 224 -3.21 -25.00 -14.45
N TRP A 225 -4.03 -23.95 -14.59
CA TRP A 225 -4.59 -23.59 -15.89
C TRP A 225 -3.52 -23.18 -16.89
N LEU A 226 -2.50 -22.42 -16.46
CA LEU A 226 -1.39 -21.98 -17.31
C LEU A 226 -0.35 -23.08 -17.59
N ASP A 227 -0.42 -24.22 -16.91
CA ASP A 227 0.62 -25.25 -16.91
C ASP A 227 1.97 -24.71 -16.40
N VAL A 228 1.91 -23.90 -15.32
CA VAL A 228 3.09 -23.33 -14.65
C VAL A 228 3.28 -24.05 -13.31
N VAL A 229 4.50 -24.53 -13.11
CA VAL A 229 4.92 -25.21 -11.89
C VAL A 229 5.14 -24.15 -10.78
N PRO A 230 4.68 -24.34 -9.53
CA PRO A 230 4.83 -23.35 -8.47
C PRO A 230 6.27 -22.90 -8.21
N GLU A 231 7.23 -23.80 -8.38
CA GLU A 231 8.67 -23.54 -8.26
C GLU A 231 9.18 -22.56 -9.33
N ASP A 232 8.45 -22.40 -10.44
CA ASP A 232 8.72 -21.41 -11.49
C ASP A 232 8.30 -19.98 -11.15
N VAL A 233 7.59 -19.80 -10.05
CA VAL A 233 7.09 -18.50 -9.60
C VAL A 233 8.08 -17.86 -8.64
N LEU A 234 8.49 -16.64 -8.93
CA LEU A 234 9.27 -15.79 -8.05
C LEU A 234 8.38 -15.08 -7.04
N LEU A 235 8.81 -15.14 -5.79
CA LEU A 235 8.19 -14.50 -4.64
C LEU A 235 9.10 -13.38 -4.11
N PRO A 236 8.56 -12.38 -3.39
CA PRO A 236 9.35 -11.26 -2.88
C PRO A 236 10.58 -11.69 -2.06
N LYS A 237 10.47 -12.78 -1.30
CA LYS A 237 11.58 -13.40 -0.55
C LYS A 237 12.77 -13.85 -1.41
N ASP A 238 12.55 -14.11 -2.70
CA ASP A 238 13.60 -14.55 -3.61
C ASP A 238 14.47 -13.37 -4.09
N VAL A 239 14.04 -12.13 -3.85
CA VAL A 239 14.77 -10.90 -4.21
C VAL A 239 15.54 -10.42 -2.97
N PRO A 240 16.88 -10.56 -2.93
CA PRO A 240 17.66 -10.08 -1.80
C PRO A 240 17.62 -8.55 -1.71
N ASP A 241 17.47 -8.02 -0.51
CA ASP A 241 17.40 -6.57 -0.25
C ASP A 241 18.70 -5.83 -0.52
N THR A 242 19.84 -6.55 -0.53
CA THR A 242 21.13 -6.02 -0.94
C THR A 242 21.87 -7.01 -1.83
N VAL A 243 22.27 -6.57 -3.03
CA VAL A 243 23.18 -7.34 -3.89
C VAL A 243 24.57 -7.29 -3.29
N LYS A 244 24.97 -8.33 -2.54
CA LYS A 244 26.32 -8.46 -2.00
C LYS A 244 27.28 -8.85 -3.13
N PHE A 245 27.96 -7.86 -3.70
CA PHE A 245 29.10 -8.12 -4.57
C PHE A 245 30.25 -8.66 -3.72
N LYS A 246 30.74 -9.88 -3.99
CA LYS A 246 32.06 -10.30 -3.48
C LYS A 246 33.10 -9.37 -4.10
N ILE A 247 33.72 -8.52 -3.29
CA ILE A 247 34.80 -7.62 -3.70
C ILE A 247 36.01 -8.01 -2.84
N ASP A 248 37.08 -8.46 -3.51
CA ASP A 248 38.45 -8.39 -2.98
C ASP A 248 38.82 -6.91 -2.83
N ASP A 249 39.37 -6.55 -1.66
CA ASP A 249 39.65 -5.20 -1.15
C ASP A 249 40.41 -4.25 -2.11
N ASP A 250 39.98 -2.98 -2.17
CA ASP A 250 40.73 -1.83 -1.59
C ASP A 250 40.03 -0.48 -1.85
N ALA A 251 39.83 0.29 -0.76
CA ALA A 251 39.31 1.67 -0.63
C ALA A 251 37.83 1.90 -1.02
N ASP A 252 36.90 2.35 -0.17
CA ASP A 252 36.99 3.24 0.99
C ASP A 252 35.78 3.02 1.93
N LYS A 253 35.93 3.35 3.21
CA LYS A 253 35.02 3.01 4.32
C LYS A 253 33.85 3.99 4.47
N GLY A 254 32.68 3.46 4.87
CA GLY A 254 31.68 4.21 5.65
C GLY A 254 30.26 3.63 5.63
N GLY A 255 29.93 2.84 6.67
CA GLY A 255 28.63 2.48 7.29
C GLY A 255 27.30 2.59 6.51
N ALA A 256 26.31 1.72 6.66
CA ALA A 256 26.02 0.79 7.75
C ALA A 256 25.16 -0.38 7.24
N GLU A 257 25.39 -1.55 7.83
CA GLU A 257 24.59 -2.75 7.71
C GLU A 257 23.26 -2.58 8.46
N LYS A 258 22.15 -3.09 7.92
CA LYS A 258 21.16 -3.82 8.74
C LYS A 258 20.66 -5.03 7.95
N GLN A 259 20.66 -6.14 8.67
CA GLN A 259 20.44 -7.52 8.25
C GLN A 259 18.96 -7.76 7.95
N GLN A 260 18.66 -8.56 6.92
CA GLN A 260 17.41 -9.31 6.83
C GLN A 260 17.76 -10.78 7.03
N THR A 261 17.37 -11.27 8.19
CA THR A 261 17.17 -12.68 8.50
C THR A 261 15.77 -13.07 8.03
N ASP A 262 15.66 -14.23 7.40
CA ASP A 262 14.40 -14.97 7.34
C ASP A 262 13.91 -15.21 8.78
N ASP A 263 12.61 -14.98 9.05
CA ASP A 263 11.73 -15.71 9.97
C ASP A 263 10.62 -14.79 10.55
N GLU A 264 9.36 -15.18 10.34
CA GLU A 264 8.11 -14.62 10.89
C GLU A 264 7.73 -13.17 10.48
N GLU A 265 6.42 -12.88 10.38
CA GLU A 265 5.87 -11.53 10.13
C GLU A 265 6.23 -10.60 11.29
N THR A 266 7.46 -10.11 11.36
CA THR A 266 7.91 -9.20 12.42
C THR A 266 7.67 -7.75 12.00
N VAL A 267 6.92 -7.02 12.83
CA VAL A 267 6.74 -5.57 12.72
C VAL A 267 8.12 -4.88 12.68
N PRO A 268 8.37 -3.92 11.76
CA PRO A 268 9.66 -3.24 11.67
C PRO A 268 10.11 -2.61 13.00
N GLU A 269 11.42 -2.53 13.23
CA GLU A 269 12.01 -2.01 14.47
C GLU A 269 11.58 -0.55 14.76
N ASP A 270 11.60 0.31 13.74
CA ASP A 270 11.18 1.71 13.82
C ASP A 270 9.68 1.88 14.09
N VAL A 271 8.87 0.90 13.67
CA VAL A 271 7.44 0.83 14.00
C VAL A 271 7.25 0.34 15.43
N THR A 272 8.03 -0.65 15.87
CA THR A 272 8.00 -1.18 17.24
C THR A 272 8.33 -0.08 18.25
N GLU A 273 9.36 0.72 18.00
CA GLU A 273 9.71 1.89 18.81
C GLU A 273 8.54 2.91 18.88
N GLY A 274 7.85 3.12 17.76
CA GLY A 274 6.67 3.99 17.70
C GLY A 274 5.47 3.44 18.47
N LEU A 275 5.24 2.13 18.44
CA LEU A 275 4.21 1.46 19.24
C LEU A 275 4.52 1.55 20.74
N ASP A 276 5.78 1.38 21.13
CA ASP A 276 6.22 1.56 22.52
C ASP A 276 5.98 2.99 23.02
N LEU A 277 6.25 3.99 22.18
CA LEU A 277 5.94 5.39 22.50
C LEU A 277 4.43 5.61 22.63
N LEU A 278 3.63 5.06 21.72
CA LEU A 278 2.17 5.14 21.78
C LEU A 278 1.61 4.48 23.03
N GLU A 279 2.12 3.33 23.44
CA GLU A 279 1.72 2.62 24.66
C GLU A 279 2.15 3.38 25.92
N ARG A 280 3.29 4.09 25.89
CA ARG A 280 3.69 5.00 26.98
C ARG A 280 2.78 6.23 27.08
N LEU A 281 2.38 6.81 25.95
CA LEU A 281 1.47 7.96 25.91
C LEU A 281 0.02 7.56 26.23
N PHE A 282 -0.40 6.38 25.81
CA PHE A 282 -1.78 5.89 25.84
C PHE A 282 -1.84 4.43 26.32
N PRO A 283 -1.50 4.17 27.60
CA PRO A 283 -1.42 2.81 28.12
C PRO A 283 -2.79 2.12 28.09
N GLU A 284 -2.78 0.82 27.75
CA GLU A 284 -3.93 -0.06 27.59
C GLU A 284 -4.94 0.42 26.55
N ALA A 285 -4.54 1.27 25.61
CA ALA A 285 -5.38 1.67 24.48
C ALA A 285 -5.54 0.54 23.45
N GLY A 286 -4.56 -0.37 23.38
CA GLY A 286 -4.56 -1.53 22.48
C GLY A 286 -3.44 -1.50 21.43
N TRP A 287 -2.40 -0.68 21.58
CA TRP A 287 -1.28 -0.61 20.64
C TRP A 287 -0.49 -1.92 20.58
N ASP A 288 -0.37 -2.63 21.71
CA ASP A 288 0.33 -3.92 21.82
C ASP A 288 -0.41 -5.10 21.14
N ARG A 289 -1.62 -4.88 20.64
CA ARG A 289 -2.48 -5.92 20.04
C ARG A 289 -3.20 -5.44 18.78
N LEU A 290 -2.53 -4.62 17.97
CA LEU A 290 -3.10 -4.03 16.77
C LEU A 290 -3.59 -5.08 15.76
N GLU A 291 -3.01 -6.28 15.76
CA GLU A 291 -3.44 -7.44 14.95
C GLU A 291 -4.89 -7.86 15.24
N THR A 292 -5.41 -7.53 16.43
CA THR A 292 -6.81 -7.81 16.81
C THR A 292 -7.78 -6.71 16.41
N LEU A 293 -7.32 -5.65 15.73
CA LEU A 293 -8.08 -4.46 15.35
C LEU A 293 -8.92 -3.91 16.53
N PRO A 294 -8.27 -3.52 17.63
CA PRO A 294 -8.97 -3.21 18.87
C PRO A 294 -9.83 -1.96 18.72
N ASP A 295 -10.98 -1.98 19.39
CA ASP A 295 -11.85 -0.82 19.47
C ASP A 295 -11.29 0.25 20.40
N MET A 296 -10.57 1.18 19.80
CA MET A 296 -9.96 2.32 20.50
C MET A 296 -10.91 3.50 20.77
N CYS A 297 -12.19 3.47 20.31
CA CYS A 297 -13.10 4.62 20.47
C CYS A 297 -13.31 4.97 21.95
N ALA A 298 -13.60 3.97 22.79
CA ALA A 298 -13.91 4.19 24.20
C ALA A 298 -12.73 4.85 24.94
N TYR A 299 -11.50 4.52 24.56
CA TYR A 299 -10.28 5.06 25.15
C TYR A 299 -10.01 6.49 24.72
N PHE A 300 -10.10 6.78 23.42
CA PHE A 300 -9.71 8.08 22.87
C PHE A 300 -10.81 9.13 22.85
N GLN A 301 -12.09 8.76 22.97
CA GLN A 301 -13.20 9.72 23.06
C GLN A 301 -12.97 10.83 24.11
N PRO A 302 -12.58 10.52 25.38
CA PRO A 302 -12.34 11.57 26.37
C PRO A 302 -11.07 12.40 26.12
N ILE A 303 -10.14 11.90 25.29
CA ILE A 303 -8.87 12.57 24.96
C ILE A 303 -9.05 13.49 23.75
N LEU A 304 -9.52 12.94 22.63
CA LEU A 304 -9.51 13.59 21.31
C LEU A 304 -10.86 14.23 20.94
N GLN A 305 -11.94 13.88 21.64
CA GLN A 305 -13.28 14.47 21.47
C GLN A 305 -13.78 14.49 20.01
N PHE A 306 -13.57 13.40 19.27
CA PHE A 306 -14.03 13.27 17.89
C PHE A 306 -15.56 13.26 17.76
N GLN A 307 -16.04 13.60 16.55
CA GLN A 307 -17.45 13.71 16.19
C GLN A 307 -18.20 12.36 16.24
N ASP A 308 -19.52 12.40 16.47
CA ASP A 308 -20.38 11.21 16.61
C ASP A 308 -20.25 10.18 15.46
N ALA A 309 -19.98 10.62 14.23
CA ALA A 309 -19.88 9.71 13.09
C ALA A 309 -18.72 8.72 13.23
N PHE A 310 -17.59 9.14 13.82
CA PHE A 310 -16.46 8.24 14.01
C PHE A 310 -16.82 7.09 14.96
N THR A 311 -17.64 7.35 16.00
CA THR A 311 -18.11 6.30 16.92
C THR A 311 -18.96 5.22 16.25
N GLN A 312 -19.56 5.54 15.09
CA GLN A 312 -20.36 4.63 14.28
C GLN A 312 -19.52 3.82 13.30
N LEU A 313 -18.24 4.15 13.09
CA LEU A 313 -17.34 3.35 12.27
C LEU A 313 -17.07 2.00 12.95
N ALA A 314 -17.01 0.93 12.17
CA ALA A 314 -16.72 -0.39 12.71
C ALA A 314 -15.26 -0.43 13.23
N PRO A 315 -15.00 -0.98 14.43
CA PRO A 315 -13.65 -0.97 15.02
C PRO A 315 -12.66 -1.87 14.29
N ASP A 316 -13.16 -2.90 13.62
CA ASP A 316 -12.44 -3.80 12.70
C ASP A 316 -12.20 -3.16 11.32
N ASN A 317 -12.71 -1.95 11.07
CA ASN A 317 -12.34 -1.20 9.89
C ASN A 317 -10.99 -0.49 10.14
N PRO A 318 -9.94 -0.73 9.34
CA PRO A 318 -8.62 -0.16 9.56
C PRO A 318 -8.56 1.37 9.51
N LEU A 319 -9.59 2.02 8.96
CA LEU A 319 -9.73 3.47 9.00
C LEU A 319 -9.88 3.97 10.45
N HIS A 320 -10.38 3.13 11.36
CA HIS A 320 -10.52 3.43 12.77
C HIS A 320 -9.19 3.82 13.41
N GLN A 321 -8.19 2.93 13.33
CA GLN A 321 -6.84 3.17 13.85
C GLN A 321 -6.14 4.29 13.06
N THR A 322 -6.37 4.37 11.75
CA THR A 322 -5.84 5.43 10.88
C THR A 322 -6.24 6.82 11.38
N MET A 323 -7.52 7.04 11.70
CA MET A 323 -8.00 8.35 12.14
C MET A 323 -7.52 8.70 13.55
N ILE A 324 -7.36 7.71 14.44
CA ILE A 324 -6.80 7.93 15.77
C ILE A 324 -5.35 8.39 15.69
N LEU A 325 -4.52 7.71 14.89
CA LEU A 325 -3.15 8.14 14.62
C LEU A 325 -3.11 9.52 13.96
N PHE A 326 -4.01 9.79 13.00
CA PHE A 326 -4.16 11.10 12.38
C PHE A 326 -4.38 12.22 13.41
N TRP A 327 -5.29 12.02 14.38
CA TRP A 327 -5.59 13.03 15.40
C TRP A 327 -4.45 13.21 16.40
N ILE A 328 -3.81 12.11 16.82
CA ILE A 328 -2.62 12.19 17.67
C ILE A 328 -1.52 13.03 16.98
N LEU A 329 -1.28 12.77 15.70
CA LEU A 329 -0.31 13.53 14.91
C LEU A 329 -0.71 14.99 14.72
N GLU A 330 -1.98 15.29 14.46
CA GLU A 330 -2.46 16.66 14.34
C GLU A 330 -2.23 17.46 15.63
N GLU A 331 -2.44 16.85 16.80
CA GLU A 331 -2.14 17.49 18.09
C GLU A 331 -0.65 17.77 18.28
N LEU A 332 0.24 16.90 17.77
CA LEU A 332 1.69 17.15 17.76
C LEU A 332 2.07 18.22 16.73
N PHE A 333 1.38 18.28 15.59
CA PHE A 333 1.66 19.25 14.52
C PHE A 333 1.41 20.69 14.94
N GLN A 334 0.53 20.94 15.90
CA GLN A 334 0.41 22.26 16.53
C GLN A 334 1.74 22.76 17.09
N GLY A 335 2.57 21.87 17.65
CA GLY A 335 3.91 22.21 18.10
C GLY A 335 4.92 22.27 16.96
N LEU A 336 4.86 21.34 15.99
CA LEU A 336 5.78 21.35 14.83
C LEU A 336 5.67 22.64 14.01
N ARG A 337 4.47 23.21 13.88
CA ARG A 337 4.25 24.48 13.15
C ARG A 337 5.03 25.66 13.77
N LEU A 338 5.44 25.56 15.03
CA LEU A 338 6.26 26.58 15.71
C LEU A 338 7.78 26.35 15.55
N ILE A 339 8.18 25.23 14.96
CA ILE A 339 9.59 24.94 14.64
C ILE A 339 9.98 25.66 13.34
N LYS A 340 11.18 26.23 13.34
CA LYS A 340 11.74 26.93 12.17
C LYS A 340 12.41 25.93 11.24
N PHE A 341 11.62 25.30 10.38
CA PHE A 341 12.12 24.44 9.31
C PHE A 341 12.67 25.25 8.14
N GLU A 342 13.76 24.77 7.55
CA GLU A 342 14.29 25.24 6.28
C GLU A 342 14.09 24.17 5.22
N ALA A 343 13.78 24.61 4.00
CA ALA A 343 13.58 23.71 2.87
C ALA A 343 14.84 22.87 2.62
N LEU A 344 14.67 21.55 2.62
CA LEU A 344 15.77 20.64 2.35
C LEU A 344 16.11 20.64 0.87
N VAL A 345 17.41 20.53 0.55
CA VAL A 345 17.86 20.40 -0.84
C VAL A 345 17.24 19.13 -1.45
N PRO A 346 16.68 19.18 -2.67
CA PRO A 346 16.13 18.00 -3.33
C PRO A 346 17.18 16.89 -3.47
N VAL A 347 16.78 15.65 -3.21
CA VAL A 347 17.67 14.48 -3.35
C VAL A 347 17.74 14.02 -4.82
N SER A 348 16.78 14.43 -5.64
CA SER A 348 16.64 14.06 -7.06
C SER A 348 16.16 15.24 -7.91
N THR A 349 16.46 15.22 -9.20
CA THR A 349 15.98 16.20 -10.20
C THR A 349 14.47 16.11 -10.48
N LYS A 350 13.80 15.06 -9.99
CA LYS A 350 12.34 14.89 -10.05
C LYS A 350 11.63 15.30 -8.76
N ASP A 351 12.36 15.56 -7.68
CA ASP A 351 11.77 15.97 -6.41
C ASP A 351 11.64 17.49 -6.41
N ASP A 352 10.41 18.01 -6.27
CA ASP A 352 10.19 19.42 -5.97
C ASP A 352 10.91 19.78 -4.66
N VAL A 353 11.25 21.06 -4.47
CA VAL A 353 11.70 21.57 -3.16
C VAL A 353 10.67 21.12 -2.11
N GLU A 354 11.11 20.25 -1.21
CA GLU A 354 10.21 19.61 -0.25
C GLU A 354 10.05 20.52 0.96
N ASP A 355 8.91 21.23 1.01
CA ASP A 355 8.52 22.01 2.18
C ASP A 355 7.54 21.21 3.04
N ILE A 356 7.83 21.16 4.34
CA ILE A 356 7.00 20.50 5.35
C ILE A 356 5.80 21.36 5.74
N GLN A 357 5.90 22.69 5.68
CA GLN A 357 4.87 23.62 6.16
C GLN A 357 3.52 23.41 5.47
N PRO A 358 3.41 23.29 4.13
CA PRO A 358 2.13 23.06 3.48
C PRO A 358 1.47 21.73 3.89
N ILE A 359 2.28 20.70 4.21
CA ILE A 359 1.75 19.42 4.66
C ILE A 359 1.15 19.57 6.06
N LEU A 360 1.85 20.25 6.97
CA LEU A 360 1.36 20.52 8.32
C LEU A 360 0.11 21.40 8.30
N GLU A 361 0.06 22.45 7.48
CA GLU A 361 -1.09 23.35 7.37
C GLU A 361 -2.33 22.66 6.79
N GLN A 362 -2.15 21.80 5.78
CA GLN A 362 -3.26 21.14 5.08
C GLN A 362 -3.71 19.84 5.73
N TRP A 363 -2.99 19.32 6.73
CA TRP A 363 -3.29 18.03 7.37
C TRP A 363 -4.74 17.95 7.88
N ILE A 364 -5.18 18.98 8.60
CA ILE A 364 -6.54 19.07 9.16
C ILE A 364 -7.64 18.99 8.08
N LEU A 365 -7.34 19.37 6.82
CA LEU A 365 -8.32 19.36 5.73
C LEU A 365 -8.76 17.94 5.35
N TYR A 366 -7.93 16.91 5.59
CA TYR A 366 -8.33 15.51 5.41
C TYR A 366 -9.46 15.14 6.35
N GLN A 367 -9.41 15.61 7.59
CA GLN A 367 -10.52 15.47 8.52
C GLN A 367 -11.71 16.31 8.06
N GLU A 368 -11.55 17.63 7.96
CA GLU A 368 -12.71 18.53 7.78
C GLU A 368 -13.44 18.35 6.45
N THR A 369 -12.71 18.08 5.36
CA THR A 369 -13.26 18.06 4.01
C THR A 369 -13.59 16.65 3.54
N ILE A 370 -12.71 15.69 3.80
CA ILE A 370 -12.87 14.31 3.32
C ILE A 370 -13.64 13.49 4.36
N PHE A 371 -13.14 13.43 5.59
CA PHE A 371 -13.74 12.59 6.61
C PHE A 371 -15.08 13.15 7.13
N ASP A 372 -15.13 14.38 7.61
CA ASP A 372 -16.31 14.94 8.29
C ASP A 372 -17.43 15.33 7.30
N LYS A 373 -17.11 16.12 6.27
CA LYS A 373 -18.11 16.60 5.30
C LYS A 373 -18.62 15.51 4.35
N THR A 374 -17.78 14.52 4.02
CA THR A 374 -18.13 13.49 3.03
C THR A 374 -18.41 12.16 3.70
N LEU A 375 -17.40 11.51 4.30
CA LEU A 375 -17.56 10.15 4.81
C LEU A 375 -18.55 10.05 5.96
N SER A 376 -18.39 10.91 6.96
CA SER A 376 -19.18 10.94 8.18
C SER A 376 -20.64 11.29 7.90
N ALA A 377 -20.89 12.21 6.96
CA ALA A 377 -22.24 12.57 6.54
C ALA A 377 -22.95 11.39 5.84
N GLU A 378 -22.26 10.70 4.92
CA GLU A 378 -22.78 9.51 4.24
C GLU A 378 -22.99 8.35 5.23
N LEU A 379 -22.04 8.13 6.16
CA LEU A 379 -22.10 7.08 7.16
C LEU A 379 -23.30 7.25 8.09
N LYS A 380 -23.51 8.46 8.65
CA LYS A 380 -24.68 8.78 9.48
C LYS A 380 -25.99 8.53 8.73
N SER A 381 -26.06 8.95 7.46
CA SER A 381 -27.25 8.71 6.64
C SER A 381 -27.49 7.22 6.42
N TYR A 382 -26.42 6.47 6.16
CA TYR A 382 -26.47 5.04 5.90
C TYR A 382 -26.91 4.24 7.13
N THR A 383 -26.33 4.52 8.32
CA THR A 383 -26.67 3.84 9.57
C THR A 383 -28.10 4.14 10.00
N HIS A 384 -28.57 5.39 9.89
CA HIS A 384 -29.98 5.72 10.16
C HIS A 384 -30.96 5.00 9.22
N GLN A 385 -30.62 4.87 7.93
CA GLN A 385 -31.45 4.15 6.97
C GLN A 385 -31.46 2.64 7.22
N ILE A 386 -30.32 2.03 7.57
CA ILE A 386 -30.27 0.61 7.96
C ILE A 386 -31.10 0.36 9.23
N TYR A 387 -30.98 1.24 10.23
CA TYR A 387 -31.71 1.10 11.49
C TYR A 387 -33.23 1.10 11.29
N THR A 388 -33.74 1.95 10.40
CA THR A 388 -35.18 2.02 10.09
C THR A 388 -35.63 1.01 9.04
N GLN A 389 -34.74 0.58 8.14
CA GLN A 389 -34.99 -0.33 7.03
C GLN A 389 -33.87 -1.37 6.94
N PRO A 390 -33.98 -2.53 7.61
CA PRO A 390 -32.89 -3.52 7.71
C PRO A 390 -32.37 -4.03 6.35
N ASN A 391 -33.21 -4.07 5.32
CA ASN A 391 -32.83 -4.49 3.96
C ASN A 391 -32.26 -3.34 3.10
N PHE A 392 -32.04 -2.15 3.66
CA PHE A 392 -31.56 -0.98 2.91
C PHE A 392 -30.22 -1.23 2.21
N HIS A 393 -29.33 -2.00 2.84
CA HIS A 393 -28.05 -2.42 2.26
C HIS A 393 -28.19 -3.24 0.96
N LYS A 394 -29.35 -3.85 0.70
CA LYS A 394 -29.66 -4.58 -0.54
C LYS A 394 -30.24 -3.66 -1.63
N SER A 395 -30.71 -2.47 -1.26
CA SER A 395 -31.29 -1.52 -2.21
C SER A 395 -30.21 -0.96 -3.16
N PRO A 396 -30.57 -0.58 -4.41
CA PRO A 396 -29.62 0.04 -5.33
C PRO A 396 -28.96 1.30 -4.75
N TYR A 397 -29.72 2.11 -4.02
CA TYR A 397 -29.21 3.34 -3.40
C TYR A 397 -28.27 3.04 -2.22
N GLY A 398 -28.64 2.11 -1.33
CA GLY A 398 -27.77 1.69 -0.22
C GLY A 398 -26.46 1.06 -0.68
N ARG A 399 -26.50 0.19 -1.71
CA ARG A 399 -25.28 -0.40 -2.31
C ARG A 399 -24.37 0.65 -2.91
N LYS A 400 -24.95 1.67 -3.57
CA LYS A 400 -24.20 2.79 -4.15
C LYS A 400 -23.54 3.65 -3.07
N LEU A 401 -24.27 3.99 -2.01
CA LEU A 401 -23.74 4.80 -0.90
C LEU A 401 -22.58 4.07 -0.20
N LEU A 402 -22.76 2.77 0.09
CA LEU A 402 -21.70 1.94 0.65
C LEU A 402 -20.47 1.86 -0.26
N SER A 403 -20.66 1.67 -1.56
CA SER A 403 -19.56 1.60 -2.53
C SER A 403 -18.82 2.93 -2.66
N ASN A 404 -19.51 4.06 -2.59
CA ASN A 404 -18.90 5.39 -2.58
C ASN A 404 -17.98 5.55 -1.36
N MET A 405 -18.48 5.25 -0.16
CA MET A 405 -17.70 5.33 1.08
C MET A 405 -16.47 4.43 1.02
N TYR A 406 -16.62 3.16 0.61
CA TYR A 406 -15.49 2.25 0.44
C TYR A 406 -14.47 2.73 -0.60
N THR A 407 -14.93 3.31 -1.71
CA THR A 407 -14.03 3.85 -2.75
C THR A 407 -13.26 5.04 -2.23
N MET A 408 -13.90 5.91 -1.44
CA MET A 408 -13.22 7.04 -0.81
C MET A 408 -12.20 6.59 0.22
N ILE A 409 -12.54 5.63 1.09
CA ILE A 409 -11.61 5.05 2.05
C ILE A 409 -10.38 4.50 1.32
N LYS A 410 -10.60 3.69 0.28
CA LYS A 410 -9.52 3.08 -0.51
C LYS A 410 -8.64 4.11 -1.19
N ASN A 411 -9.24 5.08 -1.88
CA ASN A 411 -8.49 5.99 -2.74
C ASN A 411 -7.89 7.18 -1.99
N MET A 412 -8.41 7.52 -0.80
CA MET A 412 -7.88 8.63 0.00
C MET A 412 -7.01 8.15 1.14
N PHE A 413 -7.40 7.12 1.89
CA PHE A 413 -6.75 6.74 3.15
C PHE A 413 -5.99 5.42 3.08
N LEU A 414 -6.59 4.36 2.54
CA LEU A 414 -6.11 2.98 2.63
C LEU A 414 -5.95 2.35 1.22
N PRO A 415 -4.82 2.59 0.52
CA PRO A 415 -4.65 2.18 -0.89
C PRO A 415 -4.84 0.68 -1.13
N HIS A 416 -4.47 -0.16 -0.15
CA HIS A 416 -4.56 -1.62 -0.25
C HIS A 416 -5.88 -2.20 0.28
N PHE A 417 -6.84 -1.36 0.66
CA PHE A 417 -8.11 -1.80 1.24
C PHE A 417 -8.90 -2.69 0.26
N ASP A 418 -9.13 -3.94 0.63
CA ASP A 418 -9.88 -4.93 -0.17
C ASP A 418 -11.33 -5.00 0.32
N VAL A 419 -12.23 -4.43 -0.48
CA VAL A 419 -13.67 -4.39 -0.18
C VAL A 419 -14.48 -4.63 -1.45
N ARG A 420 -15.58 -5.39 -1.29
CA ARG A 420 -16.50 -5.68 -2.39
C ARG A 420 -17.25 -4.43 -2.80
N MET A 421 -16.91 -3.90 -3.98
CA MET A 421 -17.62 -2.77 -4.58
C MET A 421 -18.87 -3.25 -5.31
N TYR A 422 -20.02 -2.67 -5.00
CA TYR A 422 -21.29 -2.95 -5.67
C TYR A 422 -21.58 -1.85 -6.71
N GLY A 423 -21.10 -2.07 -7.94
CA GLY A 423 -21.31 -1.15 -9.05
C GLY A 423 -20.35 0.05 -9.07
N TYR A 424 -20.76 1.11 -9.75
CA TYR A 424 -19.94 2.30 -9.97
C TYR A 424 -20.01 3.31 -8.82
N ALA A 425 -18.87 3.53 -8.18
CA ALA A 425 -18.64 4.73 -7.40
C ALA A 425 -18.01 5.81 -8.29
N ARG A 426 -18.61 7.01 -8.31
CA ARG A 426 -17.93 8.21 -8.78
C ARG A 426 -17.33 8.88 -7.56
N LEU A 427 -16.01 8.98 -7.49
CA LEU A 427 -15.39 10.04 -6.72
C LEU A 427 -15.52 11.33 -7.54
N PRO A 428 -16.02 12.43 -6.97
CA PRO A 428 -15.68 13.75 -7.47
C PRO A 428 -14.15 13.82 -7.50
N LYS A 429 -13.55 14.14 -8.64
CA LYS A 429 -12.15 14.58 -8.66
C LYS A 429 -12.13 15.92 -7.90
N ASP A 430 -11.80 15.87 -6.62
CA ASP A 430 -11.37 17.07 -5.91
C ASP A 430 -9.85 17.09 -5.98
N ASP A 431 -9.31 17.70 -7.03
CA ASP A 431 -7.87 17.77 -7.30
C ASP A 431 -7.12 18.68 -6.28
N ARG A 432 -7.79 19.16 -5.23
CA ARG A 432 -7.24 20.10 -4.24
C ARG A 432 -6.33 19.45 -3.20
N LEU A 433 -6.60 18.20 -2.82
CA LEU A 433 -5.82 17.46 -1.84
C LEU A 433 -5.34 16.15 -2.47
N PRO A 434 -4.02 15.85 -2.46
CA PRO A 434 -3.56 14.53 -2.87
C PRO A 434 -4.05 13.48 -1.87
N PRO A 435 -4.05 12.19 -2.23
CA PRO A 435 -4.39 11.13 -1.29
C PRO A 435 -3.58 11.20 0.01
N PHE A 436 -4.24 10.93 1.14
CA PHE A 436 -3.66 11.01 2.47
C PHE A 436 -2.46 10.08 2.63
N TYR A 437 -2.55 8.85 2.13
CA TYR A 437 -1.46 7.87 2.19
C TYR A 437 -0.17 8.36 1.49
N ILE A 438 -0.30 9.13 0.40
CA ILE A 438 0.84 9.76 -0.28
C ILE A 438 1.43 10.88 0.58
N ARG A 439 0.58 11.69 1.23
CA ARG A 439 1.05 12.76 2.14
C ARG A 439 1.79 12.20 3.35
N VAL A 440 1.29 11.14 3.97
CA VAL A 440 1.93 10.45 5.10
C VAL A 440 3.34 10.01 4.70
N ARG A 441 3.46 9.30 3.57
CA ARG A 441 4.75 8.82 3.06
C ARG A 441 5.72 9.97 2.77
N ARG A 442 5.23 11.07 2.21
CA ARG A 442 6.03 12.27 1.95
C ARG A 442 6.51 12.94 3.25
N LEU A 443 5.61 13.10 4.22
CA LEU A 443 5.94 13.68 5.52
C LEU A 443 6.96 12.82 6.27
N ARG A 444 6.83 11.49 6.20
CA ARG A 444 7.77 10.56 6.83
C ARG A 444 9.18 10.76 6.27
N ARG A 445 9.33 10.86 4.94
CA ARG A 445 10.63 11.14 4.31
C ARG A 445 11.24 12.46 4.80
N LEU A 446 10.45 13.53 4.84
CA LEU A 446 10.89 14.83 5.34
C LEU A 446 11.35 14.76 6.80
N LEU A 447 10.51 14.24 7.69
CA LEU A 447 10.84 14.11 9.12
C LEU A 447 12.01 13.16 9.37
N THR A 448 12.17 12.11 8.56
CA THR A 448 13.35 11.22 8.62
C THR A 448 14.62 12.01 8.34
N ARG A 449 14.64 12.82 7.28
CA ARG A 449 15.81 13.65 6.93
C ARG A 449 16.13 14.70 8.00
N TYR A 450 15.10 15.37 8.54
CA TYR A 450 15.31 16.29 9.67
C TYR A 450 15.84 15.55 10.91
N ASN A 451 15.32 14.36 11.20
CA ASN A 451 15.76 13.54 12.34
C ASN A 451 17.20 13.03 12.17
N GLU A 452 17.60 12.62 10.96
CA GLU A 452 18.99 12.25 10.65
C GLU A 452 19.96 13.41 10.88
N ALA A 453 19.56 14.63 10.53
CA ALA A 453 20.37 15.84 10.75
C ALA A 453 20.54 16.19 12.25
N LEU A 454 19.63 15.75 13.11
CA LEU A 454 19.72 15.92 14.56
C LEU A 454 20.73 14.96 15.22
N GLY A 455 21.16 13.91 14.52
CA GLY A 455 22.12 12.93 15.01
C GLY A 455 21.52 11.84 15.91
N PRO A 456 22.36 11.05 16.60
CA PRO A 456 21.90 9.91 17.40
C PRO A 456 21.07 10.34 18.61
N TRP A 457 20.09 9.51 18.96
CA TRP A 457 19.21 9.68 20.12
C TRP A 457 19.75 8.90 21.35
N PRO A 458 19.63 9.40 22.60
CA PRO A 458 19.18 10.74 22.98
C PRO A 458 20.22 11.81 22.60
N PRO A 459 19.79 13.05 22.31
CA PRO A 459 20.69 14.09 21.86
C PRO A 459 21.73 14.35 22.95
N ASN A 460 23.00 14.32 22.57
CA ASN A 460 24.08 14.85 23.40
C ASN A 460 23.86 16.36 23.44
N PRO A 461 23.54 16.99 24.59
CA PRO A 461 23.38 18.43 24.65
C PRO A 461 24.75 19.07 24.42
N GLY A 462 25.07 19.35 23.16
CA GLY A 462 26.04 20.39 22.83
C GLY A 462 25.50 21.67 23.46
N ASN A 463 26.30 22.31 24.31
CA ASN A 463 25.89 23.38 25.23
C ASN A 463 25.31 24.66 24.57
N ASP A 464 25.10 24.67 23.25
CA ASP A 464 24.60 25.84 22.53
C ASP A 464 23.13 25.66 22.10
N PRO A 465 22.17 26.26 22.83
CA PRO A 465 20.75 26.22 22.45
C PRO A 465 20.46 26.93 21.13
N ASP A 466 21.37 27.77 20.63
CA ASP A 466 21.24 28.52 19.39
C ASP A 466 21.86 27.78 18.18
N ALA A 467 22.46 26.60 18.39
CA ALA A 467 23.02 25.81 17.30
C ALA A 467 21.92 25.29 16.36
N SER A 468 22.05 25.57 15.06
CA SER A 468 21.20 25.00 14.02
C SER A 468 21.78 23.70 13.46
N VAL A 469 20.90 22.87 12.89
CA VAL A 469 21.28 21.71 12.08
C VAL A 469 20.71 21.89 10.67
N PRO A 470 21.22 21.17 9.65
CA PRO A 470 20.65 21.23 8.30
C PRO A 470 19.12 21.03 8.32
N GLY A 471 18.38 22.05 7.87
CA GLY A 471 16.91 22.00 7.78
C GLY A 471 16.14 22.40 9.04
N VAL A 472 16.78 22.56 10.21
CA VAL A 472 16.11 22.98 11.45
C VAL A 472 16.93 24.07 12.15
N MET A 473 16.37 25.26 12.25
CA MET A 473 17.09 26.44 12.77
C MET A 473 17.11 26.52 14.29
N ASN A 474 16.12 25.94 14.97
CA ASN A 474 16.01 25.98 16.44
C ASN A 474 15.80 24.60 17.08
N PRO A 475 16.61 23.57 16.76
CA PRO A 475 16.38 22.20 17.20
C PRO A 475 16.48 22.01 18.73
N TRP A 476 17.33 22.80 19.39
CA TRP A 476 17.63 22.67 20.82
C TRP A 476 16.79 23.60 21.70
N GLU A 477 16.04 24.52 21.11
CA GLU A 477 15.04 25.31 21.84
C GLU A 477 13.96 24.38 22.42
N GLN A 478 13.38 24.79 23.55
CA GLN A 478 12.25 24.06 24.10
C GLN A 478 11.04 24.14 23.18
N TYR A 479 10.43 23.00 22.85
CA TYR A 479 9.19 23.01 22.08
C TYR A 479 8.08 23.74 22.85
N LYS A 480 7.16 24.32 22.08
CA LYS A 480 6.01 25.08 22.58
C LYS A 480 4.75 24.58 21.90
N PHE A 481 3.64 24.75 22.60
CA PHE A 481 2.29 24.60 22.08
C PHE A 481 1.54 25.86 22.48
N ASP A 482 0.95 26.58 21.53
CA ASP A 482 0.20 27.81 21.82
C ASP A 482 -0.96 27.53 22.79
N ILE A 483 -1.60 26.37 22.62
CA ILE A 483 -2.60 25.84 23.52
C ILE A 483 -2.17 24.41 23.89
N ALA A 484 -1.98 24.14 25.19
CA ALA A 484 -1.62 22.82 25.66
C ALA A 484 -2.79 21.83 25.46
N ASN A 485 -2.66 20.96 24.47
CA ASN A 485 -3.59 19.90 24.15
C ASN A 485 -3.34 18.60 24.96
N PRO A 486 -4.24 17.62 24.94
CA PRO A 486 -4.09 16.39 25.74
C PRO A 486 -2.84 15.58 25.41
N VAL A 487 -2.44 15.52 24.14
CA VAL A 487 -1.25 14.75 23.69
C VAL A 487 0.04 15.42 24.15
N SER A 488 0.16 16.74 23.99
CA SER A 488 1.31 17.53 24.45
C SER A 488 1.50 17.48 25.96
N ARG A 489 0.42 17.45 26.76
CA ARG A 489 0.53 17.26 28.22
C ARG A 489 1.08 15.89 28.58
N ARG A 490 0.69 14.85 27.84
CA ARG A 490 1.21 13.48 28.03
C ARG A 490 2.67 13.40 27.60
N LEU A 491 3.02 14.01 26.47
CA LEU A 491 4.41 14.13 26.00
C LEU A 491 5.29 14.88 27.02
N ASP A 492 4.82 16.01 27.55
CA ASP A 492 5.50 16.77 28.59
C ASP A 492 5.77 15.90 29.83
N ALA A 493 4.78 15.12 30.27
CA ALA A 493 4.89 14.28 31.45
C ALA A 493 5.91 13.14 31.26
N ILE A 494 5.93 12.47 30.10
CA ILE A 494 6.93 11.43 29.82
C ILE A 494 8.34 12.01 29.64
N CYS A 495 8.46 13.27 29.22
CA CYS A 495 9.75 13.96 29.10
C CYS A 495 10.30 14.49 30.42
N GLY A 496 9.66 14.25 31.57
CA GLY A 496 10.10 14.76 32.88
C GLY A 496 9.56 16.16 33.24
N GLY A 497 8.52 16.60 32.54
CA GLY A 497 7.79 17.84 32.83
C GLY A 497 8.41 19.11 32.24
N LYS A 498 7.80 20.26 32.57
CA LYS A 498 8.13 21.56 31.96
C LYS A 498 9.58 22.01 32.15
N THR A 499 10.26 21.56 33.19
CA THR A 499 11.65 21.95 33.50
C THR A 499 12.69 21.03 32.87
N SER A 500 12.27 20.00 32.13
CA SER A 500 13.18 19.02 31.53
C SER A 500 14.05 19.62 30.42
N LYS A 501 15.33 19.29 30.46
CA LYS A 501 16.30 19.66 29.40
C LYS A 501 16.11 18.84 28.12
N ILE A 502 15.36 17.74 28.19
CA ILE A 502 15.08 16.84 27.07
C ILE A 502 13.89 17.35 26.24
N ARG A 503 13.16 18.37 26.74
CA ARG A 503 11.96 18.96 26.13
C ARG A 503 12.31 19.91 24.98
N THR A 504 12.95 19.42 23.92
CA THR A 504 13.46 20.23 22.79
C THR A 504 12.67 20.01 21.51
N ASN A 505 12.77 20.93 20.54
CA ASN A 505 12.19 20.75 19.20
C ASN A 505 12.67 19.45 18.53
N ALA A 506 13.92 19.04 18.78
CA ALA A 506 14.46 17.75 18.39
C ALA A 506 13.64 16.56 18.95
N MET A 507 13.29 16.59 20.25
CA MET A 507 12.44 15.56 20.87
C MET A 507 11.05 15.49 20.25
N LEU A 508 10.47 16.65 19.93
CA LEU A 508 9.15 16.73 19.30
C LEU A 508 9.20 16.16 17.87
N ILE A 509 10.22 16.50 17.08
CA ILE A 509 10.44 15.94 15.74
C ILE A 509 10.59 14.42 15.82
N HIS A 510 11.44 13.93 16.72
CA HIS A 510 11.70 12.51 16.90
C HIS A 510 10.43 11.73 17.30
N SER A 511 9.74 12.18 18.36
CA SER A 511 8.49 11.57 18.84
C SER A 511 7.41 11.54 17.76
N THR A 512 7.32 12.61 16.96
CA THR A 512 6.35 12.71 15.87
C THR A 512 6.70 11.75 14.73
N LEU A 513 7.98 11.63 14.38
CA LEU A 513 8.44 10.66 13.39
C LEU A 513 8.14 9.21 13.81
N MET A 514 8.38 8.86 15.08
CA MET A 514 8.09 7.52 15.60
C MET A 514 6.61 7.14 15.42
N ILE A 515 5.69 8.04 15.79
CA ILE A 515 4.24 7.81 15.61
C ILE A 515 3.87 7.80 14.12
N LEU A 516 4.51 8.65 13.31
CA LEU A 516 4.28 8.70 11.86
C LEU A 516 4.77 7.44 11.15
N ASN A 517 5.83 6.79 11.63
CA ASN A 517 6.29 5.49 11.12
C ASN A 517 5.22 4.42 11.32
N VAL A 518 4.55 4.40 12.49
CA VAL A 518 3.42 3.50 12.74
C VAL A 518 2.28 3.76 11.75
N LEU A 519 1.92 5.03 11.53
CA LEU A 519 0.86 5.37 10.57
C LEU A 519 1.25 5.02 9.12
N ASP A 520 2.48 5.30 8.69
CA ASP A 520 2.95 4.95 7.34
C ASP A 520 2.94 3.44 7.15
N TRP A 521 3.46 2.67 8.10
CA TRP A 521 3.39 1.21 8.07
C TRP A 521 1.94 0.73 8.02
N TRP A 522 1.06 1.25 8.89
CA TRP A 522 -0.35 0.86 8.94
C TRP A 522 -1.05 1.02 7.59
N ILE A 523 -0.88 2.15 6.90
CA ILE A 523 -1.65 2.47 5.67
C ILE A 523 -0.92 2.18 4.36
N ASN A 524 0.42 2.21 4.34
CA ASN A 524 1.17 2.12 3.10
C ASN A 524 1.86 0.76 2.92
N ASP A 525 2.07 0.01 4.00
CA ASP A 525 2.57 -1.35 3.94
C ASP A 525 1.40 -2.32 3.69
N ARG A 526 1.50 -3.12 2.63
CA ARG A 526 0.48 -4.11 2.28
C ARG A 526 0.45 -5.29 3.25
N THR A 527 1.55 -5.54 3.98
CA THR A 527 1.63 -6.63 4.96
C THR A 527 1.27 -6.19 6.38
N SER A 528 0.85 -4.93 6.58
CA SER A 528 0.38 -4.48 7.89
C SER A 528 -0.92 -5.18 8.29
N PHE A 529 -1.21 -5.17 9.59
CA PHE A 529 -2.45 -5.75 10.14
C PHE A 529 -3.72 -5.07 9.59
N ALA A 530 -3.61 -3.85 9.04
CA ALA A 530 -4.71 -3.15 8.38
C ALA A 530 -5.30 -3.92 7.19
N TYR A 531 -4.57 -4.86 6.58
CA TYR A 531 -4.98 -5.53 5.35
C TYR A 531 -5.14 -7.04 5.49
N GLN A 532 -5.04 -7.58 6.71
CA GLN A 532 -5.20 -9.01 6.97
C GLN A 532 -6.66 -9.45 6.89
N GLU A 533 -7.58 -8.64 7.39
CA GLU A 533 -9.01 -8.93 7.41
C GLU A 533 -9.84 -7.80 6.79
N SER A 534 -10.96 -8.15 6.17
CA SER A 534 -11.94 -7.17 5.67
C SER A 534 -13.08 -7.03 6.67
N PRO A 535 -13.48 -5.80 7.04
CA PRO A 535 -14.58 -5.61 7.97
C PRO A 535 -15.88 -6.15 7.39
N GLU A 536 -16.70 -6.81 8.21
CA GLU A 536 -17.99 -7.34 7.78
C GLU A 536 -18.96 -6.21 7.42
N TYR A 537 -18.95 -5.15 8.22
CA TYR A 537 -19.75 -3.94 8.05
C TYR A 537 -18.87 -2.71 8.07
N LEU A 538 -19.25 -1.67 7.32
CA LEU A 538 -18.58 -0.37 7.42
C LEU A 538 -18.86 0.30 8.78
N TYR A 539 -19.95 -0.05 9.44
CA TYR A 539 -20.44 0.57 10.65
C TYR A 539 -20.44 -0.41 11.82
N ARG A 540 -20.30 0.13 13.03
CA ARG A 540 -20.39 -0.61 14.28
C ARG A 540 -21.77 -1.20 14.46
N VAL A 541 -21.82 -2.45 14.92
CA VAL A 541 -23.06 -3.14 15.27
C VAL A 541 -23.21 -3.26 16.79
N ILE A 542 -24.44 -3.36 17.28
CA ILE A 542 -24.72 -3.45 18.73
C ILE A 542 -24.11 -4.73 19.33
N GLU A 543 -24.20 -5.84 18.59
CA GLU A 543 -23.68 -7.15 19.00
C GLU A 543 -23.09 -7.88 17.78
N PRO A 544 -22.03 -8.68 17.94
CA PRO A 544 -21.48 -9.51 16.86
C PRO A 544 -22.56 -10.39 16.21
N GLY A 545 -22.60 -10.41 14.88
CA GLY A 545 -23.61 -11.13 14.09
C GLY A 545 -24.97 -10.40 13.95
N SER A 546 -25.15 -9.25 14.61
CA SER A 546 -26.26 -8.34 14.34
C SER A 546 -25.97 -7.46 13.13
N SER A 547 -27.00 -7.06 12.40
CA SER A 547 -26.92 -6.03 11.36
C SER A 547 -27.45 -4.67 11.85
N VAL A 548 -27.69 -4.52 13.15
CA VAL A 548 -28.26 -3.30 13.74
C VAL A 548 -27.13 -2.33 14.10
N PRO A 549 -27.11 -1.11 13.55
CA PRO A 549 -26.08 -0.13 13.85
C PRO A 549 -26.07 0.29 15.33
N ALA A 550 -24.88 0.46 15.88
CA ALA A 550 -24.65 1.13 17.15
C ALA A 550 -24.33 2.61 16.89
N PHE A 551 -24.99 3.51 17.62
CA PHE A 551 -24.87 4.95 17.44
C PHE A 551 -23.91 5.65 18.40
N GLY A 552 -23.30 4.90 19.32
CA GLY A 552 -22.38 5.45 20.30
C GLY A 552 -21.58 4.38 21.02
N VAL A 553 -20.54 4.83 21.71
CA VAL A 553 -19.64 4.01 22.51
C VAL A 553 -19.55 4.64 23.90
N GLN A 554 -19.62 3.81 24.95
CA GLN A 554 -19.42 4.29 26.31
C GLN A 554 -17.95 4.63 26.52
N ALA A 555 -17.66 5.90 26.76
CA ALA A 555 -16.29 6.37 27.03
C ALA A 555 -15.74 5.75 28.31
N ARG A 556 -14.46 5.37 28.28
CA ARG A 556 -13.71 4.96 29.47
C ARG A 556 -13.50 6.16 30.40
N THR A 557 -13.60 5.93 31.70
CA THR A 557 -13.41 6.97 32.73
C THR A 557 -12.06 6.87 33.45
N ASP A 558 -11.33 5.77 33.24
CA ASP A 558 -10.08 5.42 33.92
C ASP A 558 -8.81 5.82 33.15
N VAL A 559 -8.97 6.35 31.93
CA VAL A 559 -7.88 6.67 30.98
C VAL A 559 -6.77 7.54 31.57
N GLU A 560 -7.11 8.55 32.37
CA GLU A 560 -6.11 9.40 33.03
C GLU A 560 -5.43 8.69 34.21
N THR A 561 -6.16 7.83 34.92
CA THR A 561 -5.62 7.03 36.02
C THR A 561 -4.59 6.03 35.51
N LEU A 562 -4.85 5.41 34.35
CA LEU A 562 -3.91 4.51 33.69
C LEU A 562 -2.61 5.22 33.30
N PHE A 563 -2.72 6.41 32.71
CA PHE A 563 -1.55 7.21 32.34
C PHE A 563 -0.68 7.56 33.56
N ILE A 564 -1.30 8.06 34.64
CA ILE A 564 -0.58 8.38 35.89
C ILE A 564 0.06 7.14 36.52
N ARG A 565 -0.61 5.98 36.47
CA ARG A 565 -0.05 4.71 36.97
C ARG A 565 1.21 4.32 36.19
N ARG A 566 1.14 4.33 34.86
CA ARG A 566 2.26 3.98 33.97
C ARG A 566 3.46 4.91 34.17
N LEU A 567 3.23 6.21 34.37
CA LEU A 567 4.29 7.16 34.69
C LEU A 567 5.03 6.80 35.98
N LYS A 568 4.33 6.36 37.02
CA LYS A 568 4.95 5.94 38.28
C LYS A 568 5.77 4.67 38.12
N GLU A 569 5.24 3.66 37.44
CA GLU A 569 5.95 2.39 37.19
C GLU A 569 7.28 2.59 36.47
N ASN A 570 7.32 3.49 35.48
CA ASN A 570 8.54 3.83 34.75
C ASN A 570 9.56 4.58 35.63
N GLN A 571 9.12 5.46 36.54
CA GLN A 571 10.01 6.14 37.50
C GLN A 571 10.63 5.19 38.54
N PHE A 572 9.88 4.17 38.98
CA PHE A 572 10.39 3.16 39.92
C PHE A 572 11.35 2.17 39.23
N SER A 573 11.14 1.86 37.96
CA SER A 573 12.04 0.98 37.18
C SER A 573 13.40 1.64 36.94
N SER A 574 13.43 2.93 36.57
CA SER A 574 14.69 3.68 36.40
C SER A 574 15.50 3.86 37.68
N ALA A 575 14.86 3.82 38.85
CA ALA A 575 15.54 3.97 40.14
C ALA A 575 16.20 2.67 40.64
N HIS A 576 15.87 1.51 40.04
CA HIS A 576 16.49 0.23 40.39
C HIS A 576 17.74 -0.10 39.55
N ASP A 577 17.83 0.44 38.33
CA ASP A 577 19.01 0.30 37.46
C ASP A 577 20.20 1.16 37.92
N ASP A 578 19.98 2.22 38.70
CA ASP A 578 21.06 3.05 39.29
C ASP A 578 21.71 2.41 40.55
N TYR A 579 21.23 1.24 41.00
CA TYR A 579 21.74 0.52 42.18
C TYR A 579 22.24 -0.92 41.88
N SER A 580 22.43 -1.26 40.61
CA SER A 580 23.09 -2.50 40.16
C SER A 580 24.38 -2.18 39.41
#